data_AF-A0A327ZC95-F1
#
_entry.id   AF-A0A327ZC95-F1
#
_cell.length_a   1.000
_cell.length_b   1.000
_cell.length_c   1.000
_cell.angle_alpha   90.00
_cell.angle_beta   90.00
_cell.angle_gamma   90.00
#
_symmetry.space_group_name_H-M   'P 1'
#
loop_
_entity.id
_entity.type
_entity.pdbx_description
1 polymer ?
#
loop_
_entity_poly.entity_id
_entity_poly.type
_entity_poly.pdbx_seq_one_letter_code
_entity_poly.pdbx_strand_id
1 'polypeptide(L)'
;MSKHRDTERERVIAAQRGDRRAQEELARAYLPLVYNVAGRALSVQPDVEDVVQETMLQVIRALPGLRQPESIRAWILTIAMQQVGAHQHRAAGTTALDDLPETGTDFEELAILRLQLSDQRRQVAAASRWLDVEDRNVLALWWQETAGHLDRAETAAALETTPAYAAVRVQRMRAQLDRSRSLVAALDARPRCPELVAAAAGWDGRPSPLWRKRLDRHVRDCDLCLSNSREEVAAERLLVGCGLLPVPAALTSAVLGKISATGGTAGGTATAARPRLGSLLRGKPLAATAAAVVVLAGGALAYTAQSEPDRPQPDDRVAAAAAPSPAPVTRSALPSSAAPTPSRTTATATAAKTTRAAVATPTAKGCGAKLTTIWAGWPMRDTAKYTNLGNGTVRDTTTCLVWQRAHAPDRYTFAEAKQYCAGLTLDGGGWRLPSRIELTSIVDYGADNPAINTTTFTGTPPRYFWTSSPWAVTKTPLRAWIINFYEGLASNAAEQSGAFNVRCVRADGGSGRPAYKISSGRVTDPATGLTWQRASSAEMTVAKADAYCTDGWRLPTLKELATTVDETRVSPAIDIKAFPDTPKTARYWSSTVATPRPADRWMLGYNDGVTTYKPYETGRVRCVR
;
A
#
# COMPACT_ATOMS: atom_id res chain seq x y z
N MET A 1 26.08 -10.75 17.24
CA MET A 1 26.50 -10.31 15.89
C MET A 1 27.76 -11.01 15.38
N SER A 2 28.79 -11.30 16.20
CA SER A 2 30.03 -11.98 15.75
C SER A 2 29.79 -13.41 15.24
N LYS A 3 29.11 -14.27 15.99
CA LYS A 3 28.86 -15.69 15.61
C LYS A 3 28.12 -15.88 14.28
N HIS A 4 27.30 -14.90 13.86
CA HIS A 4 26.55 -14.94 12.59
C HIS A 4 27.39 -14.48 11.39
N ARG A 5 28.37 -13.58 11.62
CA ARG A 5 29.35 -13.14 10.62
C ARG A 5 30.40 -14.22 10.35
N ASP A 6 30.79 -14.98 11.38
CA ASP A 6 31.72 -16.09 11.24
C ASP A 6 31.12 -17.23 10.39
N THR A 7 29.85 -17.58 10.62
CA THR A 7 29.13 -18.55 9.79
C THR A 7 28.88 -18.08 8.35
N GLU A 8 28.75 -16.78 8.12
CA GLU A 8 28.58 -16.21 6.78
C GLU A 8 29.89 -16.26 5.99
N ARG A 9 31.00 -15.89 6.64
CA ARG A 9 32.34 -15.97 6.08
C ARG A 9 32.71 -17.39 5.65
N GLU A 10 32.43 -18.39 6.50
CA GLU A 10 32.68 -19.81 6.18
C GLU A 10 31.89 -20.27 4.95
N ARG A 11 30.62 -19.86 4.84
CA ARG A 11 29.79 -20.16 3.66
C ARG A 11 30.31 -19.51 2.39
N VAL A 12 30.77 -18.26 2.46
CA VAL A 12 31.38 -17.57 1.32
C VAL A 12 32.63 -18.31 0.87
N ILE A 13 33.51 -18.71 1.80
CA ILE A 13 34.73 -19.46 1.49
C ILE A 13 34.41 -20.82 0.85
N ALA A 14 33.40 -21.54 1.34
CA ALA A 14 32.95 -22.79 0.72
C ALA A 14 32.43 -22.56 -0.71
N ALA A 15 31.62 -21.51 -0.91
CA ALA A 15 31.08 -21.15 -2.21
C ALA A 15 32.19 -20.70 -3.21
N GLN A 16 33.24 -20.03 -2.73
CA GLN A 16 34.44 -19.66 -3.51
C GLN A 16 35.21 -20.88 -4.00
N ARG A 17 35.24 -21.96 -3.20
CA ARG A 17 35.87 -23.25 -3.58
C ARG A 17 35.02 -24.09 -4.52
N GLY A 18 33.87 -23.57 -4.95
CA GLY A 18 32.95 -24.26 -5.87
C GLY A 18 31.96 -25.20 -5.20
N ASP A 19 31.77 -25.13 -3.87
CA ASP A 19 30.70 -25.88 -3.21
C ASP A 19 29.34 -25.38 -3.71
N ARG A 20 28.67 -26.22 -4.50
CA ARG A 20 27.37 -25.93 -5.12
C ARG A 20 26.28 -25.62 -4.09
N ARG A 21 26.26 -26.35 -2.98
CA ARG A 21 25.27 -26.13 -1.93
C ARG A 21 25.49 -24.78 -1.28
N ALA A 22 26.75 -24.42 -1.01
CA ALA A 22 27.10 -23.11 -0.48
C ALA A 22 26.73 -21.97 -1.45
N GLN A 23 26.93 -22.16 -2.77
CA GLN A 23 26.53 -21.19 -3.80
C GLN A 23 25.00 -21.00 -3.87
N GLU A 24 24.23 -22.08 -3.80
CA GLU A 24 22.76 -22.03 -3.79
C GLU A 24 22.21 -21.38 -2.51
N GLU A 25 22.80 -21.70 -1.36
CA GLU A 25 22.44 -21.08 -0.07
C GLU A 25 22.79 -19.58 -0.06
N LEU A 26 23.95 -19.20 -0.60
CA LEU A 26 24.35 -17.80 -0.76
C LEU A 26 23.39 -17.06 -1.70
N ALA A 27 23.08 -17.64 -2.86
CA ALA A 27 22.15 -17.06 -3.80
C ALA A 27 20.77 -16.84 -3.16
N ARG A 28 20.24 -17.84 -2.44
CA ARG A 28 18.94 -17.74 -1.75
C ARG A 28 18.94 -16.67 -0.67
N ALA A 29 20.05 -16.48 0.04
CA ALA A 29 20.18 -15.48 1.09
C ALA A 29 20.19 -14.04 0.54
N TYR A 30 20.88 -13.81 -0.58
CA TYR A 30 21.11 -12.47 -1.13
C TYR A 30 20.13 -12.04 -2.22
N LEU A 31 19.39 -12.98 -2.82
CA LEU A 31 18.40 -12.70 -3.86
C LEU A 31 17.33 -11.66 -3.44
N PRO A 32 16.77 -11.69 -2.20
CA PRO A 32 15.81 -10.67 -1.78
C PRO A 32 16.40 -9.27 -1.75
N LEU A 33 17.65 -9.11 -1.33
CA LEU A 33 18.33 -7.82 -1.30
C LEU A 33 18.52 -7.27 -2.72
N VAL A 34 19.05 -8.09 -3.63
CA VAL A 34 19.28 -7.71 -5.03
C VAL A 34 17.96 -7.36 -5.73
N TYR A 35 16.92 -8.18 -5.56
CA TYR A 35 15.59 -7.93 -6.12
C TYR A 35 14.99 -6.60 -5.67
N ASN A 36 15.15 -6.28 -4.38
CA ASN A 36 14.60 -5.05 -3.81
C ASN A 36 15.36 -3.79 -4.22
N VAL A 37 16.67 -3.91 -4.42
CA VAL A 37 17.52 -2.81 -4.88
C VAL A 37 17.30 -2.56 -6.37
N ALA A 38 17.38 -3.60 -7.22
CA ALA A 38 17.14 -3.49 -8.66
C ALA A 38 15.71 -3.03 -8.97
N GLY A 39 14.73 -3.59 -8.26
CA GLY A 39 13.32 -3.23 -8.41
C GLY A 39 13.02 -1.75 -8.19
N ARG A 40 13.60 -1.15 -7.14
CA ARG A 40 13.43 0.29 -6.83
C ARG A 40 14.21 1.21 -7.75
N ALA A 41 15.19 0.70 -8.48
CA ALA A 41 16.03 1.49 -9.38
C ALA A 41 15.49 1.53 -10.83
N LEU A 42 14.83 0.45 -11.27
CA LEU A 42 14.37 0.28 -12.66
C LEU A 42 12.87 0.54 -12.86
N SER A 43 12.06 0.51 -11.79
CA SER A 43 10.61 0.79 -11.78
C SER A 43 9.71 -0.11 -12.67
N VAL A 44 10.21 -0.78 -13.71
CA VAL A 44 9.45 -1.65 -14.64
C VAL A 44 9.77 -3.14 -14.40
N GLN A 45 8.77 -3.97 -14.12
CA GLN A 45 8.98 -5.34 -13.60
C GLN A 45 9.69 -6.32 -14.56
N PRO A 46 9.41 -6.38 -15.88
CA PRO A 46 10.14 -7.26 -16.80
C PRO A 46 11.66 -7.06 -16.76
N ASP A 47 12.11 -5.80 -16.75
CA ASP A 47 13.53 -5.43 -16.70
C ASP A 47 14.19 -5.85 -15.39
N VAL A 48 13.44 -5.84 -14.28
CA VAL A 48 13.93 -6.20 -12.95
C VAL A 48 14.27 -7.69 -12.87
N GLU A 49 13.43 -8.57 -13.42
CA GLU A 49 13.66 -10.01 -13.35
C GLU A 49 14.92 -10.42 -14.14
N ASP A 50 15.12 -9.81 -15.30
CA ASP A 50 16.29 -10.02 -16.15
C ASP A 50 17.57 -9.50 -15.49
N VAL A 51 17.56 -8.25 -15.00
CA VAL A 51 18.73 -7.65 -14.32
C VAL A 51 19.09 -8.42 -13.05
N VAL A 52 18.12 -8.86 -12.26
CA VAL A 52 18.38 -9.67 -11.06
C VAL A 52 18.99 -11.01 -11.44
N GLN A 53 18.48 -11.66 -12.48
CA GLN A 53 19.02 -12.94 -12.92
C GLN A 53 20.46 -12.82 -13.43
N GLU A 54 20.73 -11.82 -14.27
CA GLU A 54 22.08 -11.54 -14.78
C GLU A 54 23.05 -11.20 -13.63
N THR A 55 22.60 -10.36 -12.69
CA THR A 55 23.37 -9.99 -11.49
C THR A 55 23.75 -11.22 -10.67
N MET A 56 22.80 -12.10 -10.35
CA MET A 56 23.08 -13.28 -9.52
C MET A 56 24.02 -14.27 -10.20
N LEU A 57 23.93 -14.42 -11.52
CA LEU A 57 24.87 -15.26 -12.28
C LEU A 57 26.27 -14.65 -12.31
N GLN A 58 26.36 -13.33 -12.48
CA GLN A 58 27.64 -12.63 -12.44
C GLN A 58 28.29 -12.71 -11.07
N VAL A 59 27.50 -12.61 -9.99
CA VAL A 59 27.95 -12.82 -8.61
C VAL A 59 28.58 -14.20 -8.47
N ILE A 60 27.92 -15.28 -8.89
CA ILE A 60 28.48 -16.64 -8.75
C ILE A 60 29.75 -16.83 -9.59
N ARG A 61 29.79 -16.30 -10.82
CA ARG A 61 30.97 -16.38 -11.70
C ARG A 61 32.18 -15.61 -11.15
N ALA A 62 31.94 -14.43 -10.59
CA ALA A 62 33.00 -13.56 -10.07
C ALA A 62 33.37 -13.87 -8.60
N LEU A 63 32.60 -14.74 -7.92
CA LEU A 63 32.76 -15.07 -6.51
C LEU A 63 34.18 -15.54 -6.13
N PRO A 64 34.87 -16.39 -6.95
CA PRO A 64 36.24 -16.81 -6.63
C PRO A 64 37.25 -15.65 -6.56
N GLY A 65 36.95 -14.51 -7.19
CA GLY A 65 37.80 -13.31 -7.19
C GLY A 65 37.59 -12.39 -5.99
N LEU A 66 36.63 -12.67 -5.10
CA LEU A 66 36.34 -11.83 -3.93
C LEU A 66 37.46 -11.95 -2.88
N ARG A 67 38.23 -10.87 -2.72
CA ARG A 67 39.40 -10.84 -1.80
C ARG A 67 39.01 -10.78 -0.31
N GLN A 68 37.91 -10.13 0.00
CA GLN A 68 37.41 -9.90 1.37
C GLN A 68 36.02 -10.52 1.51
N PRO A 69 35.91 -11.76 2.02
CA PRO A 69 34.63 -12.45 2.19
C PRO A 69 33.63 -11.68 3.06
N GLU A 70 34.12 -10.89 4.02
CA GLU A 70 33.31 -10.02 4.88
C GLU A 70 32.60 -8.89 4.12
N SER A 71 33.10 -8.53 2.94
CA SER A 71 32.57 -7.46 2.09
C SER A 71 31.58 -7.98 1.03
N ILE A 72 31.13 -9.24 1.15
CA ILE A 72 30.25 -9.91 0.17
C ILE A 72 28.99 -9.11 -0.16
N ARG A 73 28.35 -8.48 0.84
CA ARG A 73 27.11 -7.71 0.64
C ARG A 73 27.36 -6.47 -0.21
N ALA A 74 28.34 -5.65 0.18
CA ALA A 74 28.74 -4.47 -0.58
C ALA A 74 29.15 -4.84 -2.01
N TRP A 75 29.94 -5.90 -2.17
CA TRP A 75 30.40 -6.38 -3.47
C TRP A 75 29.26 -6.83 -4.39
N ILE A 76 28.28 -7.60 -3.86
CA ILE A 76 27.08 -7.99 -4.61
C ILE A 76 26.31 -6.74 -5.07
N LEU A 77 26.17 -5.74 -4.20
CA LEU A 77 25.44 -4.51 -4.52
C LEU A 77 26.17 -3.65 -5.55
N THR A 78 27.50 -3.62 -5.55
CA THR A 78 28.29 -2.98 -6.61
C THR A 78 27.97 -3.64 -7.97
N ILE A 79 27.97 -4.97 -8.04
CA ILE A 79 27.60 -5.68 -9.28
C ILE A 79 26.15 -5.36 -9.68
N ALA A 80 25.21 -5.35 -8.73
CA ALA A 80 23.82 -5.01 -9.00
C ALA A 80 23.66 -3.59 -9.56
N MET A 81 24.34 -2.59 -8.99
CA MET A 81 24.31 -1.20 -9.47
C MET A 81 24.94 -1.05 -10.86
N GLN A 82 26.02 -1.77 -11.14
CA GLN A 82 26.62 -1.81 -12.47
C GLN A 82 25.65 -2.39 -13.51
N GLN A 83 24.94 -3.48 -13.18
CA GLN A 83 23.95 -4.09 -14.09
C GLN A 83 22.74 -3.18 -14.32
N VAL A 84 22.25 -2.52 -13.27
CA VAL A 84 21.18 -1.51 -13.37
C VAL A 84 21.61 -0.37 -14.30
N GLY A 85 22.81 0.19 -14.11
CA GLY A 85 23.33 1.25 -14.96
C GLY A 85 23.50 0.80 -16.42
N ALA A 86 24.07 -0.39 -16.64
CA ALA A 86 24.25 -0.95 -17.98
C ALA A 86 22.91 -1.21 -18.70
N HIS A 87 21.87 -1.62 -17.97
CA HIS A 87 20.52 -1.76 -18.52
C HIS A 87 19.94 -0.39 -18.92
N GLN A 88 20.01 0.60 -18.03
CA GLN A 88 19.52 1.95 -18.28
C GLN A 88 20.22 2.62 -19.48
N HIS A 89 21.53 2.42 -19.63
CA HIS A 89 22.28 2.92 -20.79
C HIS A 89 21.86 2.26 -22.11
N ARG A 90 21.58 0.95 -22.10
CA ARG A 90 21.08 0.22 -23.29
C ARG A 90 19.67 0.68 -23.67
N ALA A 91 18.79 0.87 -22.69
CA ALA A 91 17.43 1.37 -22.93
C ALA A 91 17.45 2.78 -23.55
N ALA A 92 18.32 3.67 -23.06
CA ALA A 92 18.49 5.02 -23.60
C ALA A 92 19.02 5.07 -25.05
N GLY A 93 19.70 4.00 -25.51
CA GLY A 93 20.20 3.88 -26.88
C GLY A 93 19.20 3.28 -27.87
N THR A 94 18.09 2.70 -27.39
CA THR A 94 17.15 1.91 -28.22
C THR A 94 15.86 2.70 -28.59
N THR A 95 15.69 3.92 -28.07
CA THR A 95 14.55 4.82 -28.32
C THR A 95 14.54 5.46 -29.72
N ALA A 96 14.72 4.68 -30.78
CA ALA A 96 14.59 5.15 -32.16
C ALA A 96 13.71 4.29 -33.10
N LEU A 97 13.28 3.08 -32.72
CA LEU A 97 12.33 2.27 -33.54
C LEU A 97 11.64 1.18 -32.69
N ASP A 98 10.53 1.53 -32.05
CA ASP A 98 9.31 0.71 -31.85
C ASP A 98 8.46 1.33 -30.73
N ASP A 99 7.49 2.17 -31.11
CA ASP A 99 6.41 2.61 -30.21
C ASP A 99 5.40 1.45 -30.03
N LEU A 100 5.75 0.50 -29.18
CA LEU A 100 4.78 -0.35 -28.49
C LEU A 100 4.74 0.08 -27.03
N PRO A 101 3.57 0.34 -26.43
CA PRO A 101 3.50 0.70 -25.02
C PRO A 101 4.07 -0.45 -24.17
N GLU A 102 5.15 -0.16 -23.43
CA GLU A 102 5.78 -1.11 -22.51
C GLU A 102 4.73 -1.58 -21.48
N THR A 103 4.23 -2.80 -21.69
CA THR A 103 3.24 -3.46 -20.86
C THR A 103 3.94 -4.17 -19.70
N GLY A 104 4.60 -3.39 -18.84
CA GLY A 104 5.20 -3.88 -17.60
C GLY A 104 4.36 -3.48 -16.39
N THR A 105 4.17 -4.39 -15.43
CA THR A 105 3.67 -4.00 -14.11
C THR A 105 4.71 -3.09 -13.45
N ASP A 106 4.31 -1.92 -12.98
CA ASP A 106 5.18 -0.99 -12.27
C ASP A 106 5.57 -1.61 -10.90
N PHE A 107 6.87 -1.72 -10.62
CA PHE A 107 7.41 -2.33 -9.41
C PHE A 107 6.98 -1.55 -8.15
N GLU A 108 6.89 -0.23 -8.25
CA GLU A 108 6.34 0.64 -7.22
C GLU A 108 4.84 0.41 -7.06
N GLU A 109 4.08 0.17 -8.13
CA GLU A 109 2.68 -0.23 -8.02
C GLU A 109 2.53 -1.62 -7.36
N LEU A 110 3.42 -2.57 -7.64
CA LEU A 110 3.49 -3.87 -6.94
C LEU A 110 3.91 -3.73 -5.48
N ALA A 111 4.82 -2.81 -5.15
CA ALA A 111 5.21 -2.48 -3.79
C ALA A 111 4.04 -1.85 -3.03
N ILE A 112 3.33 -0.91 -3.66
CA ILE A 112 2.11 -0.28 -3.14
C ILE A 112 1.00 -1.33 -2.93
N LEU A 113 0.81 -2.24 -3.89
CA LEU A 113 -0.19 -3.31 -3.85
C LEU A 113 0.14 -4.40 -2.81
N ARG A 114 1.41 -4.79 -2.65
CA ARG A 114 1.83 -5.87 -1.73
C ARG A 114 2.09 -5.40 -0.30
N LEU A 115 2.46 -4.13 -0.07
CA LEU A 115 2.80 -3.60 1.26
C LEU A 115 1.69 -2.77 1.93
N GLN A 116 0.54 -2.54 1.29
CA GLN A 116 -0.59 -1.76 1.85
C GLN A 116 -0.15 -0.48 2.58
N LEU A 117 0.55 0.35 1.82
CA LEU A 117 1.18 1.57 2.28
C LEU A 117 0.14 2.65 2.63
N SER A 118 0.36 3.42 3.71
CA SER A 118 -0.40 4.64 4.03
C SER A 118 -0.35 5.64 2.86
N ASP A 119 -1.30 6.58 2.76
CA ASP A 119 -1.28 7.62 1.70
C ASP A 119 0.07 8.33 1.59
N GLN A 120 0.69 8.61 2.73
CA GLN A 120 2.02 9.20 2.82
C GLN A 120 3.12 8.31 2.22
N ARG A 121 3.02 6.99 2.35
CA ARG A 121 3.96 6.05 1.72
C ARG A 121 3.68 5.83 0.23
N ARG A 122 2.41 5.92 -0.21
CA ARG A 122 2.06 6.01 -1.64
C ARG A 122 2.66 7.27 -2.27
N GLN A 123 2.58 8.39 -1.56
CA GLN A 123 3.16 9.65 -1.98
C GLN A 123 4.69 9.55 -2.15
N VAL A 124 5.39 8.85 -1.26
CA VAL A 124 6.84 8.60 -1.40
C VAL A 124 7.15 7.80 -2.68
N ALA A 125 6.37 6.77 -2.99
CA ALA A 125 6.54 5.98 -4.21
C ALA A 125 6.16 6.77 -5.48
N ALA A 126 5.16 7.64 -5.43
CA ALA A 126 4.87 8.55 -6.53
C ALA A 126 5.99 9.59 -6.72
N ALA A 127 6.53 10.11 -5.61
CA ALA A 127 7.61 11.10 -5.61
C ALA A 127 8.95 10.54 -6.12
N SER A 128 9.24 9.25 -5.90
CA SER A 128 10.47 8.62 -6.43
C SER A 128 10.52 8.61 -7.96
N ARG A 129 9.36 8.58 -8.63
CA ARG A 129 9.28 8.64 -10.10
C ARG A 129 9.75 9.98 -10.68
N TRP A 130 9.74 11.05 -9.88
CA TRP A 130 10.22 12.37 -10.28
C TRP A 130 11.74 12.55 -10.12
N LEU A 131 12.41 11.60 -9.45
CA LEU A 131 13.86 11.62 -9.29
C LEU A 131 14.55 11.27 -10.61
N ASP A 132 15.76 11.81 -10.79
CA ASP A 132 16.62 11.34 -11.87
C ASP A 132 17.15 9.93 -11.57
N VAL A 133 17.76 9.33 -12.59
CA VAL A 133 18.26 7.96 -12.53
C VAL A 133 19.27 7.76 -11.40
N GLU A 134 20.17 8.73 -11.20
CA GLU A 134 21.18 8.66 -10.16
C GLU A 134 20.57 8.74 -8.75
N ASP A 135 19.63 9.66 -8.52
CA ASP A 135 18.93 9.82 -7.26
C ASP A 135 18.06 8.59 -6.95
N ARG A 136 17.47 7.92 -7.96
CA ARG A 136 16.75 6.64 -7.75
C ARG A 136 17.67 5.52 -7.27
N ASN A 137 18.90 5.43 -7.80
CA ASN A 137 19.88 4.46 -7.35
C ASN A 137 20.29 4.73 -5.89
N VAL A 138 20.52 6.01 -5.54
CA VAL A 138 20.82 6.41 -4.16
C VAL A 138 19.64 6.13 -3.22
N LEU A 139 18.40 6.38 -3.66
CA LEU A 139 17.18 6.07 -2.91
C LEU A 139 17.03 4.57 -2.63
N ALA A 140 17.30 3.72 -3.62
CA ALA A 140 17.19 2.27 -3.48
C ALA A 140 18.14 1.72 -2.40
N LEU A 141 19.39 2.21 -2.35
CA LEU A 141 20.38 1.83 -1.36
C LEU A 141 20.07 2.42 0.03
N TRP A 142 19.70 3.71 0.08
CA TRP A 142 19.34 4.38 1.33
C TRP A 142 18.11 3.73 2.01
N TRP A 143 17.18 3.19 1.23
CA TRP A 143 16.07 2.41 1.78
C TRP A 143 16.56 1.17 2.54
N GLN A 144 17.56 0.46 2.01
CA GLN A 144 18.12 -0.71 2.68
C GLN A 144 18.93 -0.31 3.91
N GLU A 145 19.59 0.84 3.87
CA GLU A 145 20.29 1.43 5.03
C GLU A 145 19.31 1.76 6.16
N THR A 146 18.19 2.42 5.85
CA THR A 146 17.15 2.76 6.83
C THR A 146 16.39 1.54 7.36
N ALA A 147 16.28 0.48 6.56
CA ALA A 147 15.73 -0.81 7.00
C ALA A 147 16.71 -1.63 7.87
N GLY A 148 17.95 -1.16 8.05
CA GLY A 148 18.99 -1.85 8.83
C GLY A 148 19.63 -3.04 8.11
N HIS A 149 19.42 -3.16 6.80
CA HIS A 149 20.04 -4.21 5.97
C HIS A 149 21.42 -3.80 5.45
N LEU A 150 21.69 -2.49 5.36
CA LEU A 150 22.98 -1.92 5.01
C LEU A 150 23.47 -0.95 6.07
N ASP A 151 24.79 -0.85 6.20
CA ASP A 151 25.44 0.29 6.83
C ASP A 151 25.92 1.32 5.79
N ARG A 152 26.36 2.49 6.27
CA ARG A 152 26.80 3.59 5.39
C ARG A 152 28.07 3.22 4.60
N ALA A 153 28.92 2.35 5.12
CA ALA A 153 30.13 1.92 4.40
C ALA A 153 29.77 1.01 3.23
N GLU A 154 28.80 0.11 3.43
CA GLU A 154 28.26 -0.75 2.38
C GLU A 154 27.52 0.07 1.30
N THR A 155 26.72 1.07 1.70
CA THR A 155 26.11 2.01 0.75
C THR A 155 27.16 2.75 -0.08
N ALA A 156 28.24 3.22 0.56
CA ALA A 156 29.30 3.95 -0.12
C ALA A 156 30.07 3.06 -1.11
N ALA A 157 30.37 1.82 -0.73
CA ALA A 157 31.01 0.85 -1.61
C ALA A 157 30.12 0.49 -2.82
N ALA A 158 28.81 0.34 -2.62
CA ALA A 158 27.86 0.10 -3.71
C ALA A 158 27.76 1.28 -4.69
N LEU A 159 27.92 2.51 -4.19
CA LEU A 159 27.98 3.75 -5.00
C LEU A 159 29.40 4.05 -5.54
N GLU A 160 30.37 3.15 -5.31
CA GLU A 160 31.77 3.32 -5.70
C GLU A 160 32.38 4.65 -5.21
N THR A 161 32.12 5.00 -3.95
CA THR A 161 32.54 6.29 -3.38
C THR A 161 32.92 6.20 -1.90
N THR A 162 33.29 7.33 -1.30
CA THR A 162 33.65 7.42 0.12
C THR A 162 32.40 7.56 1.01
N PRO A 163 32.43 7.09 2.28
CA PRO A 163 31.30 7.24 3.20
C PRO A 163 30.85 8.70 3.38
N ALA A 164 31.80 9.65 3.37
CA ALA A 164 31.51 11.08 3.46
C ALA A 164 30.75 11.58 2.22
N TYR A 165 31.19 11.21 1.01
CA TYR A 165 30.50 11.62 -0.21
C TYR A 165 29.14 10.93 -0.37
N ALA A 166 29.03 9.65 0.00
CA ALA A 166 27.76 8.93 0.06
C ALA A 166 26.75 9.63 0.98
N ALA A 167 27.21 10.14 2.13
CA ALA A 167 26.36 10.93 3.03
C ALA A 167 25.79 12.19 2.36
N VAL A 168 26.63 12.93 1.64
CA VAL A 168 26.22 14.12 0.90
C VAL A 168 25.23 13.77 -0.20
N ARG A 169 25.47 12.69 -0.95
CA ARG A 169 24.53 12.23 -2.00
C ARG A 169 23.18 11.82 -1.40
N VAL A 170 23.16 11.07 -0.30
CA VAL A 170 21.93 10.69 0.41
C VAL A 170 21.19 11.94 0.88
N GLN A 171 21.88 12.92 1.46
CA GLN A 171 21.26 14.16 1.90
C GLN A 171 20.63 14.94 0.74
N ARG A 172 21.33 15.06 -0.40
CA ARG A 172 20.81 15.74 -1.60
C ARG A 172 19.60 15.03 -2.19
N MET A 173 19.68 13.70 -2.34
CA MET A 173 18.58 12.87 -2.82
C MET A 173 17.37 12.99 -1.90
N ARG A 174 17.54 12.95 -0.56
CA ARG A 174 16.45 13.14 0.41
C ARG A 174 15.76 14.49 0.24
N ALA A 175 16.54 15.57 0.15
CA ALA A 175 15.99 16.89 -0.09
C ALA A 175 15.21 16.96 -1.43
N GLN A 176 15.69 16.25 -2.45
CA GLN A 176 15.01 16.14 -3.73
C GLN A 176 13.72 15.31 -3.63
N LEU A 177 13.71 14.23 -2.86
CA LEU A 177 12.53 13.41 -2.60
C LEU A 177 11.45 14.21 -1.87
N ASP A 178 11.79 14.95 -0.82
CA ASP A 178 10.82 15.77 -0.09
C ASP A 178 10.21 16.88 -0.97
N ARG A 179 11.03 17.51 -1.84
CA ARG A 179 10.51 18.43 -2.87
C ARG A 179 9.54 17.75 -3.83
N SER A 180 9.91 16.58 -4.33
CA SER A 180 9.04 15.80 -5.22
C SER A 180 7.75 15.36 -4.51
N ARG A 181 7.77 15.09 -3.20
CA ARG A 181 6.57 14.78 -2.44
C ARG A 181 5.65 15.98 -2.28
N SER A 182 6.19 17.15 -1.97
CA SER A 182 5.42 18.40 -1.94
C SER A 182 4.78 18.68 -3.30
N LEU A 183 5.50 18.43 -4.40
CA LEU A 183 4.95 18.52 -5.75
C LEU A 183 3.80 17.54 -5.97
N VAL A 184 3.95 16.27 -5.57
CA VAL A 184 2.88 15.27 -5.66
C VAL A 184 1.67 15.69 -4.81
N ALA A 185 1.86 16.16 -3.57
CA ALA A 185 0.76 16.67 -2.75
C ALA A 185 0.03 17.83 -3.42
N ALA A 186 0.77 18.80 -3.97
CA ALA A 186 0.18 19.95 -4.64
C ALA A 186 -0.59 19.56 -5.91
N LEU A 187 -0.10 18.55 -6.65
CA LEU A 187 -0.83 17.98 -7.78
C LEU A 187 -2.07 17.20 -7.31
N ASP A 188 -2.00 16.45 -6.22
CA ASP A 188 -3.13 15.65 -5.75
C ASP A 188 -4.19 16.47 -5.00
N ALA A 189 -3.85 17.69 -4.57
CA ALA A 189 -4.74 18.58 -3.85
C ALA A 189 -6.03 18.89 -4.61
N ARG A 190 -7.15 18.94 -3.86
CA ARG A 190 -8.48 19.30 -4.36
C ARG A 190 -9.12 20.35 -3.43
N PRO A 191 -9.45 21.56 -3.94
CA PRO A 191 -9.18 22.05 -5.29
C PRO A 191 -7.68 22.27 -5.55
N ARG A 192 -7.25 22.04 -6.80
CA ARG A 192 -5.86 22.28 -7.22
C ARG A 192 -5.62 23.77 -7.44
N CYS A 193 -4.42 24.25 -7.11
CA CYS A 193 -4.03 25.63 -7.39
C CYS A 193 -4.19 25.97 -8.90
N PRO A 194 -4.93 27.03 -9.27
CA PRO A 194 -5.14 27.40 -10.67
C PRO A 194 -3.85 27.70 -11.43
N GLU A 195 -2.89 28.34 -10.77
CA GLU A 195 -1.58 28.65 -11.35
C GLU A 195 -0.74 27.38 -11.55
N LEU A 196 -0.87 26.38 -10.67
CA LEU A 196 -0.25 25.07 -10.87
C LEU A 196 -0.86 24.34 -12.07
N VAL A 197 -2.18 24.45 -12.27
CA VAL A 197 -2.87 23.92 -13.46
C VAL A 197 -2.32 24.57 -14.72
N ALA A 198 -2.16 25.90 -14.72
CA ALA A 198 -1.55 26.62 -15.84
C ALA A 198 -0.08 26.23 -16.05
N ALA A 199 0.69 26.05 -14.98
CA ALA A 199 2.09 25.63 -15.05
C ALA A 199 2.24 24.21 -15.61
N ALA A 200 1.26 23.34 -15.37
CA ALA A 200 1.18 21.97 -15.90
C ALA A 200 0.54 21.87 -17.29
N ALA A 201 0.13 22.99 -17.90
CA ALA A 201 -0.47 22.97 -19.24
C ALA A 201 0.52 22.39 -20.28
N GLY A 202 0.06 21.41 -21.05
CA GLY A 202 0.87 20.69 -22.04
C GLY A 202 1.74 19.57 -21.47
N TRP A 203 1.60 19.23 -20.19
CA TRP A 203 2.23 18.06 -19.61
C TRP A 203 1.44 16.79 -19.97
N ASP A 204 2.14 15.77 -20.46
CA ASP A 204 1.62 14.45 -20.83
C ASP A 204 1.29 13.55 -19.61
N GLY A 205 1.49 14.05 -18.40
CA GLY A 205 1.29 13.32 -17.15
C GLY A 205 2.46 12.41 -16.75
N ARG A 206 3.55 12.36 -17.53
CA ARG A 206 4.72 11.54 -17.22
C ARG A 206 5.76 12.31 -16.41
N PRO A 207 6.16 11.84 -15.20
CA PRO A 207 7.21 12.49 -14.41
C PRO A 207 8.52 12.60 -15.20
N SER A 208 9.13 13.79 -15.22
CA SER A 208 10.45 13.99 -15.82
C SER A 208 11.24 15.07 -15.09
N PRO A 209 12.59 15.08 -15.15
CA PRO A 209 13.39 16.12 -14.51
C PRO A 209 13.09 17.54 -15.00
N LEU A 210 12.70 17.70 -16.27
CA LEU A 210 12.31 18.98 -16.85
C LEU A 210 11.00 19.49 -16.24
N TRP A 211 9.97 18.64 -16.22
CA TRP A 211 8.67 19.00 -15.64
C TRP A 211 8.76 19.17 -14.13
N ARG A 212 9.56 18.35 -13.44
CA ARG A 212 9.87 18.52 -12.01
C ARG A 212 10.36 19.92 -11.72
N LYS A 213 11.41 20.40 -12.41
CA LYS A 213 11.97 21.74 -12.19
C LYS A 213 10.95 22.85 -12.45
N ARG A 214 10.13 22.71 -13.50
CA ARG A 214 9.10 23.69 -13.87
C ARG A 214 8.01 23.80 -12.80
N LEU A 215 7.46 22.66 -12.38
CA LEU A 215 6.35 22.63 -11.42
C LEU A 215 6.82 22.89 -9.98
N ASP A 216 7.98 22.37 -9.59
CA ASP A 216 8.59 22.61 -8.27
C ASP A 216 8.84 24.10 -8.02
N ARG A 217 9.22 24.88 -9.05
CA ARG A 217 9.35 26.33 -8.94
C ARG A 217 8.05 26.96 -8.43
N HIS A 218 6.92 26.64 -9.08
CA HIS A 218 5.63 27.17 -8.66
C HIS A 218 5.24 26.67 -7.25
N VAL A 219 5.42 25.37 -6.98
CA VAL A 219 5.07 24.79 -5.67
C VAL A 219 5.83 25.45 -4.53
N ARG A 220 7.08 25.87 -4.74
CA ARG A 220 7.88 26.59 -3.73
C ARG A 220 7.47 28.05 -3.54
N ASP A 221 6.96 28.70 -4.58
CA ASP A 221 6.64 30.13 -4.55
C ASP A 221 5.16 30.41 -4.24
N CYS A 222 4.31 29.37 -4.19
CA CYS A 222 2.87 29.48 -3.99
C CYS A 222 2.43 28.99 -2.60
N ASP A 223 1.86 29.90 -1.78
CA ASP A 223 1.41 29.59 -0.43
C ASP A 223 0.34 28.50 -0.36
N LEU A 224 -0.56 28.43 -1.36
CA LEU A 224 -1.60 27.38 -1.45
C LEU A 224 -1.00 26.00 -1.72
N CYS A 225 0.03 25.94 -2.57
CA CYS A 225 0.72 24.68 -2.85
C CYS A 225 1.54 24.23 -1.63
N LEU A 226 2.21 25.16 -0.96
CA LEU A 226 2.95 24.88 0.28
C LEU A 226 2.04 24.46 1.43
N SER A 227 0.86 25.06 1.59
CA SER A 227 -0.07 24.68 2.67
C SER A 227 -0.53 23.23 2.54
N ASN A 228 -0.69 22.74 1.31
CA ASN A 228 -1.11 21.37 1.03
C ASN A 228 -0.02 20.31 1.31
N SER A 229 1.25 20.71 1.44
CA SER A 229 2.37 19.80 1.72
C SER A 229 2.91 19.86 3.16
N ARG A 230 2.38 20.75 4.02
CA ARG A 230 2.92 21.01 5.38
C ARG A 230 2.71 19.89 6.41
N GLU A 231 1.77 18.97 6.19
CA GLU A 231 1.48 17.86 7.14
C GLU A 231 2.26 16.57 6.83
N GLU A 232 3.23 16.62 5.92
CA GLU A 232 3.97 15.44 5.50
C GLU A 232 4.94 14.93 6.58
N VAL A 233 4.82 13.64 6.92
CA VAL A 233 5.80 12.97 7.78
C VAL A 233 7.11 12.83 7.01
N ALA A 234 8.25 13.13 7.64
CA ALA A 234 9.58 12.99 7.04
C ALA A 234 9.75 11.60 6.40
N ALA A 235 10.28 11.55 5.17
CA ALA A 235 10.33 10.33 4.37
C ALA A 235 10.98 9.18 5.15
N GLU A 236 12.06 9.46 5.88
CA GLU A 236 12.79 8.45 6.67
C GLU A 236 11.90 7.70 7.65
N ARG A 237 11.01 8.41 8.35
CA ARG A 237 10.09 7.80 9.33
C ARG A 237 9.04 6.92 8.65
N LEU A 238 8.72 7.21 7.39
CA LEU A 238 7.83 6.40 6.58
C LEU A 238 8.52 5.13 6.09
N LEU A 239 9.84 5.15 5.91
CA LEU A 239 10.63 4.02 5.40
C LEU A 239 11.02 2.99 6.46
N VAL A 240 11.11 3.40 7.73
CA VAL A 240 11.38 2.50 8.86
C VAL A 240 10.30 1.40 8.93
N GLY A 241 10.75 0.13 8.95
CA GLY A 241 9.89 -1.05 9.05
C GLY A 241 9.32 -1.56 7.71
N CYS A 242 9.66 -0.95 6.57
CA CYS A 242 9.34 -1.51 5.26
C CYS A 242 10.26 -2.69 4.92
N GLY A 243 9.83 -3.91 5.22
CA GLY A 243 10.58 -5.13 4.92
C GLY A 243 10.85 -5.34 3.43
N LEU A 244 11.84 -6.18 3.12
CA LEU A 244 12.14 -6.61 1.75
C LEU A 244 10.92 -7.26 1.10
N LEU A 245 10.59 -6.85 -0.12
CA LEU A 245 9.58 -7.50 -0.93
C LEU A 245 9.97 -8.96 -1.18
N PRO A 246 9.04 -9.92 -1.03
CA PRO A 246 9.32 -11.32 -1.31
C PRO A 246 9.60 -11.51 -2.80
N VAL A 247 10.66 -12.25 -3.11
CA VAL A 247 11.05 -12.58 -4.47
C VAL A 247 10.06 -13.59 -5.05
N PRO A 248 9.58 -13.42 -6.31
CA PRO A 248 8.78 -14.44 -6.97
C PRO A 248 9.46 -15.82 -6.96
N ALA A 249 8.68 -16.87 -6.68
CA ALA A 249 9.20 -18.24 -6.63
C ALA A 249 9.75 -18.70 -7.99
N ALA A 250 9.18 -18.22 -9.09
CA ALA A 250 9.66 -18.47 -10.44
C ALA A 250 11.07 -17.91 -10.66
N LEU A 251 11.31 -16.65 -10.27
CA LEU A 251 12.62 -16.02 -10.36
C LEU A 251 13.66 -16.74 -9.48
N THR A 252 13.27 -17.10 -8.26
CA THR A 252 14.13 -17.89 -7.36
C THR A 252 14.53 -19.23 -7.98
N SER A 253 13.56 -19.94 -8.57
CA SER A 253 13.79 -21.24 -9.22
C SER A 253 14.65 -21.10 -10.47
N ALA A 254 14.43 -20.04 -11.26
CA ALA A 254 15.20 -19.77 -12.48
C ALA A 254 16.67 -19.44 -12.17
N VAL A 255 16.93 -18.62 -11.14
CA VAL A 255 18.29 -18.30 -10.69
C VAL A 255 18.99 -19.55 -10.18
N LEU A 256 18.37 -20.29 -9.25
CA LEU A 256 18.98 -21.49 -8.67
C LEU A 256 19.21 -22.57 -9.73
N GLY A 257 18.25 -22.81 -10.63
CA GLY A 257 18.39 -23.79 -11.71
C GLY A 257 19.55 -23.46 -12.67
N LYS A 258 19.77 -22.18 -12.99
CA LYS A 258 20.92 -21.77 -13.80
C LYS A 258 22.25 -21.94 -13.07
N ILE A 259 22.30 -21.67 -11.76
CA ILE A 259 23.49 -21.92 -10.93
C ILE A 259 23.82 -23.42 -10.87
N SER A 260 22.81 -24.29 -10.71
CA SER A 260 23.01 -25.74 -10.71
C SER A 260 23.50 -26.27 -12.06
N ALA A 261 23.12 -25.63 -13.18
CA ALA A 261 23.51 -26.04 -14.53
C ALA A 261 24.93 -25.61 -14.95
N THR A 262 25.50 -24.56 -14.34
CA THR A 262 26.82 -24.02 -14.70
C THR A 262 28.02 -24.90 -14.30
N GLY A 263 27.80 -26.03 -13.62
CA GLY A 263 28.86 -26.95 -13.15
C GLY A 263 29.04 -28.25 -13.93
N GLY A 264 28.35 -28.45 -15.05
CA GLY A 264 28.50 -29.66 -15.88
C GLY A 264 29.52 -29.46 -17.00
N THR A 265 30.78 -29.87 -16.80
CA THR A 265 31.71 -30.08 -17.91
C THR A 265 32.04 -31.57 -18.08
N ALA A 266 31.90 -32.01 -19.34
CA ALA A 266 32.49 -33.19 -19.97
C ALA A 266 31.98 -34.60 -19.57
N GLY A 267 31.22 -35.22 -20.48
CA GLY A 267 31.09 -36.67 -20.59
C GLY A 267 29.69 -37.17 -20.94
N GLY A 268 29.39 -37.31 -22.23
CA GLY A 268 28.21 -38.07 -22.68
C GLY A 268 27.54 -37.50 -23.92
N THR A 269 27.76 -38.15 -25.06
CA THR A 269 27.03 -37.94 -26.32
C THR A 269 25.53 -38.09 -26.10
N ALA A 270 24.77 -36.99 -26.13
CA ALA A 270 23.32 -37.02 -26.14
C ALA A 270 22.81 -36.76 -27.56
N THR A 271 22.34 -37.83 -28.19
CA THR A 271 21.48 -37.80 -29.37
C THR A 271 20.15 -37.13 -29.06
N ALA A 272 19.63 -36.47 -30.10
CA ALA A 272 18.47 -35.60 -30.15
C ALA A 272 17.19 -36.10 -29.43
N ALA A 273 16.52 -35.17 -28.75
CA ALA A 273 15.05 -35.03 -28.82
C ALA A 273 14.64 -33.60 -28.43
N ARG A 274 14.43 -32.73 -29.43
CA ARG A 274 13.67 -31.48 -29.29
C ARG A 274 12.21 -31.76 -29.65
N PRO A 275 11.20 -31.40 -28.84
CA PRO A 275 9.92 -31.03 -29.40
C PRO A 275 10.03 -29.59 -29.90
N ARG A 276 9.61 -29.40 -31.16
CA ARG A 276 9.52 -28.14 -31.87
C ARG A 276 8.23 -27.41 -31.47
N LEU A 277 8.34 -26.12 -31.20
CA LEU A 277 7.46 -25.08 -31.75
C LEU A 277 8.46 -23.96 -32.15
N GLY A 278 8.83 -23.77 -33.42
CA GLY A 278 7.93 -23.39 -34.50
C GLY A 278 7.58 -21.91 -34.30
N SER A 279 8.44 -20.93 -34.62
CA SER A 279 8.95 -20.55 -35.94
C SER A 279 8.44 -19.12 -36.24
N LEU A 280 9.31 -18.10 -36.19
CA LEU A 280 9.90 -17.39 -37.35
C LEU A 280 9.10 -16.11 -37.66
N LEU A 281 9.63 -14.93 -38.02
CA LEU A 281 10.91 -14.43 -38.55
C LEU A 281 10.81 -12.88 -38.52
N ARG A 282 11.83 -12.02 -38.48
CA ARG A 282 13.08 -11.88 -39.26
C ARG A 282 13.92 -10.84 -38.48
N GLY A 283 15.20 -11.02 -38.16
CA GLY A 283 16.36 -11.24 -39.05
C GLY A 283 17.09 -9.89 -39.23
N LYS A 284 18.39 -9.70 -39.01
CA LYS A 284 19.57 -10.59 -39.07
C LYS A 284 20.75 -10.01 -38.26
N PRO A 285 21.77 -10.83 -37.95
CA PRO A 285 22.91 -10.49 -37.08
C PRO A 285 24.15 -10.04 -37.87
N LEU A 286 25.06 -9.36 -37.18
CA LEU A 286 26.48 -9.31 -37.52
C LEU A 286 27.30 -9.83 -36.34
N ALA A 287 28.11 -10.84 -36.64
CA ALA A 287 29.09 -11.45 -35.76
C ALA A 287 30.48 -10.87 -36.05
N ALA A 288 31.28 -10.66 -35.00
CA ALA A 288 32.75 -10.75 -34.96
C ALA A 288 33.19 -10.33 -33.55
N THR A 289 33.39 -11.26 -32.61
CA THR A 289 34.64 -11.97 -32.26
C THR A 289 35.64 -11.18 -31.39
N ALA A 290 36.06 -11.89 -30.34
CA ALA A 290 37.37 -11.88 -29.67
C ALA A 290 37.63 -10.92 -28.49
N ALA A 291 37.64 -11.57 -27.31
CA ALA A 291 38.48 -11.40 -26.13
C ALA A 291 39.60 -10.32 -26.11
N ALA A 292 39.67 -9.60 -24.99
CA ALA A 292 40.94 -9.32 -24.32
C ALA A 292 40.72 -9.05 -22.82
N VAL A 293 41.33 -9.91 -22.00
CA VAL A 293 41.64 -9.67 -20.59
C VAL A 293 42.74 -8.61 -20.54
N VAL A 294 42.57 -7.55 -19.75
CA VAL A 294 43.69 -6.74 -19.28
C VAL A 294 43.61 -6.65 -17.76
N VAL A 295 44.49 -7.42 -17.13
CA VAL A 295 44.99 -7.18 -15.78
C VAL A 295 46.00 -6.04 -15.89
N LEU A 296 45.82 -4.96 -15.13
CA LEU A 296 46.91 -4.05 -14.81
C LEU A 296 47.00 -3.90 -13.29
N ALA A 297 48.07 -4.47 -12.76
CA ALA A 297 48.62 -4.17 -11.46
C ALA A 297 49.70 -3.09 -11.61
N GLY A 298 49.81 -2.21 -10.61
CA GLY A 298 51.02 -1.46 -10.30
C GLY A 298 51.05 0.00 -10.76
N GLY A 299 51.31 0.91 -9.82
CA GLY A 299 51.66 2.29 -10.12
C GLY A 299 51.42 3.26 -8.96
N ALA A 300 52.27 3.20 -7.93
CA ALA A 300 52.40 4.27 -6.94
C ALA A 300 52.99 5.52 -7.61
N LEU A 301 52.41 6.69 -7.37
CA LEU A 301 53.10 7.97 -7.50
C LEU A 301 52.56 8.94 -6.44
N ALA A 302 53.46 9.32 -5.53
CA ALA A 302 53.29 10.40 -4.58
C ALA A 302 53.27 11.75 -5.32
N TYR A 303 52.49 12.71 -4.82
CA TYR A 303 52.75 14.12 -5.09
C TYR A 303 52.49 14.97 -3.85
N THR A 304 53.32 15.98 -3.73
CA THR A 304 53.82 16.65 -2.53
C THR A 304 52.96 17.78 -2.01
N ALA A 305 53.08 18.03 -0.71
CA ALA A 305 52.63 19.24 -0.02
C ALA A 305 53.53 20.45 -0.32
N GLN A 306 52.93 21.64 -0.37
CA GLN A 306 53.45 23.00 -0.13
C GLN A 306 52.31 23.99 -0.48
N SER A 307 52.06 25.15 0.10
CA SER A 307 52.38 25.89 1.34
C SER A 307 51.48 27.15 1.30
N GLU A 308 51.09 27.69 2.45
CA GLU A 308 50.32 28.95 2.64
C GLU A 308 50.98 30.21 2.05
N PRO A 309 50.21 31.32 2.00
CA PRO A 309 50.69 32.54 2.67
C PRO A 309 49.69 33.23 3.60
N ASP A 310 50.31 34.02 4.48
CA ASP A 310 49.95 34.71 5.73
C ASP A 310 48.78 35.73 5.73
N ARG A 311 48.01 35.69 6.85
CA ARG A 311 47.42 36.73 7.76
C ARG A 311 47.13 38.18 7.32
N PRO A 312 46.11 38.87 7.92
CA PRO A 312 46.20 39.31 9.33
C PRO A 312 44.91 39.29 10.19
N GLN A 313 45.16 39.25 11.51
CA GLN A 313 44.24 39.33 12.64
C GLN A 313 44.11 40.79 13.13
N PRO A 314 43.05 41.13 13.88
CA PRO A 314 43.25 41.97 15.06
C PRO A 314 42.72 41.35 16.35
N ASP A 315 43.50 41.59 17.40
CA ASP A 315 43.29 41.39 18.84
C ASP A 315 42.07 42.20 19.38
N ASP A 316 41.56 42.13 20.60
CA ASP A 316 41.87 41.40 21.84
C ASP A 316 40.61 41.41 22.74
N ARG A 317 40.56 40.42 23.63
CA ARG A 317 39.85 40.26 24.93
C ARG A 317 38.92 41.38 25.48
N VAL A 318 37.72 41.00 25.93
CA VAL A 318 37.19 41.29 27.30
C VAL A 318 36.25 40.15 27.75
N ALA A 319 36.29 39.85 29.06
CA ALA A 319 35.67 38.76 29.79
C ALA A 319 34.16 38.89 30.11
N ALA A 320 33.59 37.74 30.49
CA ALA A 320 32.52 37.50 31.48
C ALA A 320 31.11 38.06 31.25
N ALA A 321 30.10 37.16 31.24
CA ALA A 321 29.08 37.04 32.31
C ALA A 321 27.87 36.21 31.84
N ALA A 322 27.28 35.51 32.80
CA ALA A 322 26.14 34.61 32.62
C ALA A 322 24.78 35.34 32.64
N ALA A 323 23.81 34.71 31.95
CA ALA A 323 22.34 34.76 32.11
C ALA A 323 21.61 36.06 31.67
N PRO A 324 20.26 36.08 31.51
CA PRO A 324 19.25 35.00 31.58
C PRO A 324 18.22 34.96 30.41
N SER A 325 17.37 33.93 30.46
CA SER A 325 16.13 33.73 29.70
C SER A 325 15.08 34.82 29.97
N PRO A 326 14.24 35.24 28.99
CA PRO A 326 13.06 36.05 29.28
C PRO A 326 11.81 35.19 29.47
N ALA A 327 11.19 35.36 30.65
CA ALA A 327 9.85 34.92 31.02
C ALA A 327 8.76 35.83 30.39
N PRO A 328 7.47 35.44 30.44
CA PRO A 328 6.40 36.01 29.63
C PRO A 328 5.84 37.31 30.24
N VAL A 329 5.30 38.17 29.36
CA VAL A 329 4.70 39.45 29.75
C VAL A 329 3.20 39.27 30.01
N THR A 330 2.79 39.52 31.25
CA THR A 330 1.39 39.77 31.65
C THR A 330 1.18 41.28 31.82
N ARG A 331 0.06 41.83 31.31
CA ARG A 331 -0.58 43.03 31.88
C ARG A 331 -2.12 42.93 31.82
N SER A 332 -2.70 42.96 33.03
CA SER A 332 -4.04 43.42 33.45
C SER A 332 -4.50 44.74 32.79
N ALA A 333 -5.75 45.21 32.83
CA ALA A 333 -7.10 44.73 33.15
C ALA A 333 -8.10 45.90 32.84
N LEU A 334 -9.32 45.58 32.35
CA LEU A 334 -10.69 46.12 32.63
C LEU A 334 -10.97 47.67 32.70
N PRO A 335 -12.21 48.15 32.36
CA PRO A 335 -13.45 47.73 33.05
C PRO A 335 -14.77 47.57 32.24
N SER A 336 -15.60 46.65 32.76
CA SER A 336 -17.04 46.75 33.10
C SER A 336 -18.09 47.20 32.07
N SER A 337 -19.09 46.33 31.81
CA SER A 337 -20.51 46.71 31.96
C SER A 337 -21.48 45.50 32.00
N ALA A 338 -22.30 45.51 33.06
CA ALA A 338 -23.69 45.05 33.21
C ALA A 338 -24.09 43.55 33.07
N ALA A 339 -24.53 43.00 34.21
CA ALA A 339 -25.38 41.83 34.39
C ALA A 339 -26.85 42.09 33.96
N PRO A 340 -27.71 41.04 33.96
CA PRO A 340 -28.69 41.02 35.05
C PRO A 340 -28.89 39.67 35.76
N THR A 341 -29.38 39.86 36.99
CA THR A 341 -29.71 39.01 38.15
C THR A 341 -30.81 37.96 37.89
N PRO A 342 -30.85 36.84 38.65
CA PRO A 342 -31.86 35.79 38.51
C PRO A 342 -33.14 36.09 39.30
N SER A 343 -34.29 35.68 38.77
CA SER A 343 -35.55 35.62 39.54
C SER A 343 -35.84 34.18 39.92
N ARG A 344 -35.84 33.95 41.23
CA ARG A 344 -36.19 32.72 41.93
C ARG A 344 -37.65 32.87 42.36
N THR A 345 -38.54 32.02 41.85
CA THR A 345 -39.89 31.89 42.40
C THR A 345 -40.04 30.49 42.98
N THR A 346 -40.15 30.46 44.30
CA THR A 346 -40.54 29.31 45.13
C THR A 346 -42.00 28.92 44.87
N ALA A 347 -42.25 27.63 44.59
CA ALA A 347 -43.53 26.99 44.86
C ALA A 347 -43.32 25.49 45.16
N THR A 348 -43.32 25.21 46.46
CA THR A 348 -44.01 24.13 47.17
C THR A 348 -44.00 22.71 46.58
N ALA A 349 -43.36 21.81 47.33
CA ALA A 349 -43.44 20.37 47.18
C ALA A 349 -44.88 19.85 47.39
N THR A 350 -45.32 18.95 46.51
CA THR A 350 -46.30 17.92 46.86
C THR A 350 -45.75 16.59 46.38
N ALA A 351 -45.50 15.69 47.34
CA ALA A 351 -45.06 14.34 47.09
C ALA A 351 -46.19 13.54 46.46
N ALA A 352 -45.97 13.03 45.24
CA ALA A 352 -46.77 11.97 44.65
C ALA A 352 -45.83 10.83 44.25
N LYS A 353 -45.97 9.70 44.94
CA LYS A 353 -45.44 8.41 44.52
C LYS A 353 -46.06 8.06 43.17
N THR A 354 -45.26 8.16 42.11
CA THR A 354 -45.62 7.58 40.81
C THR A 354 -44.52 6.61 40.44
N THR A 355 -44.84 5.33 40.54
CA THR A 355 -44.11 4.21 39.96
C THR A 355 -43.65 4.57 38.56
N ARG A 356 -42.34 4.69 38.35
CA ARG A 356 -41.74 4.86 37.02
C ARG A 356 -41.93 3.54 36.28
N ALA A 357 -43.05 3.45 35.57
CA ALA A 357 -43.26 2.45 34.52
C ALA A 357 -42.07 2.54 33.57
N ALA A 358 -41.41 1.41 33.35
CA ALA A 358 -40.42 1.27 32.31
C ALA A 358 -41.05 1.76 31.00
N VAL A 359 -40.49 2.83 30.43
CA VAL A 359 -40.85 3.27 29.09
C VAL A 359 -40.37 2.15 28.18
N ALA A 360 -41.31 1.28 27.80
CA ALA A 360 -41.10 0.29 26.77
C ALA A 360 -40.77 1.06 25.49
N THR A 361 -39.50 0.98 25.08
CA THR A 361 -39.03 1.42 23.78
C THR A 361 -39.93 0.78 22.71
N PRO A 362 -40.43 1.52 21.71
CA PRO A 362 -41.25 0.94 20.67
C PRO A 362 -40.40 -0.09 19.91
N THR A 363 -40.71 -1.37 20.05
CA THR A 363 -40.17 -2.41 19.17
C THR A 363 -40.67 -2.11 17.76
N ALA A 364 -39.77 -1.64 16.90
CA ALA A 364 -40.06 -1.44 15.49
C ALA A 364 -40.49 -2.79 14.87
N LYS A 365 -41.78 -2.95 14.61
CA LYS A 365 -42.33 -4.02 13.76
C LYS A 365 -41.57 -3.98 12.42
N GLY A 366 -40.74 -4.98 12.15
CA GLY A 366 -39.99 -5.09 10.90
C GLY A 366 -38.56 -5.61 11.06
N CYS A 367 -37.98 -5.49 12.26
CA CYS A 367 -36.67 -6.06 12.55
C CYS A 367 -36.81 -7.54 12.92
N GLY A 368 -36.69 -8.41 11.91
CA GLY A 368 -36.54 -9.85 12.12
C GLY A 368 -35.36 -10.10 13.05
N ALA A 369 -35.60 -10.91 14.08
CA ALA A 369 -34.57 -11.19 15.06
C ALA A 369 -33.38 -11.92 14.41
N LYS A 370 -32.17 -11.55 14.87
CA LYS A 370 -30.97 -12.38 14.99
C LYS A 370 -29.81 -12.11 14.01
N LEU A 371 -28.86 -11.23 14.40
CA LEU A 371 -27.60 -11.03 13.66
C LEU A 371 -26.38 -10.75 14.57
N THR A 372 -25.54 -11.77 14.78
CA THR A 372 -24.11 -11.64 15.10
C THR A 372 -23.36 -12.55 14.15
N THR A 373 -22.99 -12.01 12.99
CA THR A 373 -22.40 -12.80 11.92
C THR A 373 -21.33 -12.03 11.17
N ILE A 374 -20.33 -12.76 10.67
CA ILE A 374 -19.43 -12.30 9.60
C ILE A 374 -20.15 -12.21 8.23
N TRP A 375 -21.47 -12.47 8.20
CA TRP A 375 -22.31 -12.57 7.01
C TRP A 375 -23.50 -11.63 7.10
N ALA A 376 -23.98 -11.16 5.96
CA ALA A 376 -25.24 -10.40 5.90
C ALA A 376 -26.43 -11.33 6.14
N GLY A 377 -27.39 -10.86 6.93
CA GLY A 377 -28.73 -11.47 7.02
C GLY A 377 -29.83 -10.43 6.81
N TRP A 378 -29.58 -9.53 5.87
CA TRP A 378 -30.46 -8.43 5.49
C TRP A 378 -30.24 -8.13 4.00
N PRO A 379 -31.20 -7.52 3.29
CA PRO A 379 -31.18 -7.37 1.84
C PRO A 379 -30.10 -6.42 1.27
N MET A 380 -29.14 -5.94 2.08
CA MET A 380 -28.01 -5.07 1.70
C MET A 380 -28.36 -4.04 0.60
N ARG A 381 -29.28 -3.13 0.93
CA ARG A 381 -29.74 -2.09 0.00
C ARG A 381 -28.76 -0.92 -0.07
N ASP A 382 -28.64 -0.30 -1.24
CA ASP A 382 -27.83 0.92 -1.41
C ASP A 382 -28.40 2.10 -0.61
N THR A 383 -29.73 2.20 -0.51
CA THR A 383 -30.42 3.24 0.27
C THR A 383 -30.60 2.82 1.73
N ALA A 384 -29.55 3.00 2.53
CA ALA A 384 -29.65 2.84 3.98
C ALA A 384 -30.51 3.97 4.59
N LYS A 385 -31.35 3.62 5.56
CA LYS A 385 -32.20 4.57 6.29
C LYS A 385 -31.85 4.51 7.76
N TYR A 386 -31.66 5.68 8.36
CA TYR A 386 -31.17 5.82 9.72
C TYR A 386 -32.15 6.59 10.58
N THR A 387 -32.33 6.14 11.82
CA THR A 387 -33.07 6.87 12.86
C THR A 387 -32.10 7.25 13.97
N ASN A 388 -31.87 8.54 14.15
CA ASN A 388 -31.14 9.05 15.30
C ASN A 388 -31.96 8.84 16.58
N LEU A 389 -31.39 8.14 17.56
CA LEU A 389 -32.08 7.82 18.82
C LEU A 389 -31.89 8.89 19.90
N GLY A 390 -31.14 9.96 19.63
CA GLY A 390 -30.99 11.10 20.54
C GLY A 390 -30.06 10.86 21.75
N ASN A 391 -29.55 9.64 21.91
CA ASN A 391 -28.68 9.20 23.00
C ASN A 391 -27.24 8.92 22.54
N GLY A 392 -26.81 9.54 21.43
CA GLY A 392 -25.51 9.28 20.82
C GLY A 392 -25.45 7.98 19.99
N THR A 393 -26.59 7.34 19.75
CA THR A 393 -26.69 6.14 18.91
C THR A 393 -27.62 6.35 17.70
N VAL A 394 -27.43 5.53 16.68
CA VAL A 394 -28.22 5.53 15.45
C VAL A 394 -28.71 4.13 15.18
N ARG A 395 -30.00 3.98 14.88
CA ARG A 395 -30.56 2.73 14.37
C ARG A 395 -30.56 2.74 12.85
N ASP A 396 -29.94 1.75 12.24
CA ASP A 396 -30.10 1.43 10.84
C ASP A 396 -31.38 0.60 10.67
N THR A 397 -32.36 1.12 9.93
CA THR A 397 -33.65 0.45 9.74
C THR A 397 -33.61 -0.65 8.67
N THR A 398 -32.54 -0.71 7.88
CA THR A 398 -32.32 -1.76 6.87
C THR A 398 -31.67 -2.99 7.49
N THR A 399 -30.65 -2.79 8.33
CA THR A 399 -29.89 -3.87 8.96
C THR A 399 -30.36 -4.20 10.37
N CYS A 400 -31.16 -3.31 10.97
CA CYS A 400 -31.58 -3.34 12.38
C CYS A 400 -30.42 -3.23 13.37
N LEU A 401 -29.21 -2.91 12.90
CA LEU A 401 -28.05 -2.64 13.74
C LEU A 401 -28.19 -1.29 14.43
N VAL A 402 -27.68 -1.22 15.65
CA VAL A 402 -27.51 0.04 16.38
C VAL A 402 -26.03 0.40 16.36
N TRP A 403 -25.73 1.60 15.87
CA TRP A 403 -24.40 2.13 15.68
C TRP A 403 -24.08 3.23 16.67
N GLN A 404 -22.84 3.27 17.12
CA GLN A 404 -22.27 4.45 17.76
C GLN A 404 -22.36 5.60 16.75
N ARG A 405 -22.93 6.76 17.13
CA ARG A 405 -23.11 7.89 16.19
C ARG A 405 -21.81 8.64 15.93
N ALA A 406 -21.13 9.05 16.98
CA ALA A 406 -19.74 9.51 16.90
C ALA A 406 -18.82 8.29 16.81
N HIS A 407 -17.70 8.39 16.10
CA HIS A 407 -16.69 7.34 16.13
C HIS A 407 -15.89 7.41 17.44
N ALA A 408 -15.04 6.42 17.70
CA ALA A 408 -14.09 6.46 18.80
C ALA A 408 -13.11 7.65 18.65
N PRO A 409 -12.69 8.30 19.74
CA PRO A 409 -11.91 9.53 19.68
C PRO A 409 -10.48 9.32 19.17
N ASP A 410 -9.90 8.16 19.42
CA ASP A 410 -8.52 7.83 19.07
C ASP A 410 -8.45 6.72 17.99
N ARG A 411 -7.21 6.38 17.63
CA ARG A 411 -6.91 5.21 16.80
C ARG A 411 -6.39 4.09 17.68
N TYR A 412 -6.79 2.86 17.36
CA TYR A 412 -6.54 1.69 18.18
C TYR A 412 -5.89 0.59 17.33
N THR A 413 -5.01 -0.20 17.93
CA THR A 413 -4.64 -1.50 17.36
C THR A 413 -5.87 -2.41 17.26
N PHE A 414 -5.78 -3.51 16.51
CA PHE A 414 -6.93 -4.41 16.35
C PHE A 414 -7.42 -5.02 17.67
N ALA A 415 -6.48 -5.35 18.58
CA ALA A 415 -6.80 -5.87 19.90
C ALA A 415 -7.46 -4.80 20.78
N GLU A 416 -6.89 -3.60 20.81
CA GLU A 416 -7.43 -2.46 21.55
C GLU A 416 -8.80 -2.02 21.00
N ALA A 417 -9.02 -2.08 19.68
CA ALA A 417 -10.29 -1.74 19.06
C ALA A 417 -11.43 -2.65 19.55
N LYS A 418 -11.16 -3.95 19.67
CA LYS A 418 -12.11 -4.92 20.25
C LYS A 418 -12.39 -4.60 21.72
N GLN A 419 -11.35 -4.29 22.49
CA GLN A 419 -11.47 -3.93 23.91
C GLN A 419 -12.24 -2.62 24.10
N TYR A 420 -11.95 -1.60 23.31
CA TYR A 420 -12.65 -0.31 23.32
C TYR A 420 -14.14 -0.51 23.11
N CYS A 421 -14.53 -1.25 22.05
CA CYS A 421 -15.95 -1.49 21.82
C CYS A 421 -16.56 -2.35 22.94
N ALA A 422 -15.91 -3.41 23.39
CA ALA A 422 -16.44 -4.24 24.48
C ALA A 422 -16.62 -3.45 25.80
N GLY A 423 -15.76 -2.48 26.07
CA GLY A 423 -15.80 -1.61 27.26
C GLY A 423 -16.65 -0.36 27.11
N LEU A 424 -17.18 -0.06 25.92
CA LEU A 424 -18.00 1.13 25.71
C LEU A 424 -19.32 1.02 26.49
N THR A 425 -19.62 1.99 27.35
CA THR A 425 -20.83 2.01 28.20
C THR A 425 -21.97 2.85 27.63
N LEU A 426 -21.78 3.44 26.44
CA LEU A 426 -22.77 4.26 25.74
C LEU A 426 -24.12 3.53 25.66
N ASP A 427 -25.20 4.20 26.06
CA ASP A 427 -26.57 3.65 26.05
C ASP A 427 -26.70 2.25 26.69
N GLY A 428 -25.99 2.01 27.80
CA GLY A 428 -26.07 0.76 28.55
C GLY A 428 -25.14 -0.35 28.07
N GLY A 429 -24.27 -0.08 27.10
CA GLY A 429 -23.25 -1.03 26.65
C GLY A 429 -23.73 -2.07 25.63
N GLY A 430 -23.05 -3.22 25.61
CA GLY A 430 -23.31 -4.32 24.65
C GLY A 430 -22.65 -4.13 23.29
N TRP A 431 -21.66 -3.25 23.21
CA TRP A 431 -20.98 -2.89 21.97
C TRP A 431 -19.90 -3.89 21.59
N ARG A 432 -19.68 -4.00 20.29
CA ARG A 432 -18.59 -4.75 19.70
C ARG A 432 -18.07 -4.06 18.45
N LEU A 433 -16.88 -4.48 18.02
CA LEU A 433 -16.34 -4.10 16.74
C LEU A 433 -17.22 -4.74 15.62
N PRO A 434 -17.56 -3.99 14.55
CA PRO A 434 -18.44 -4.48 13.48
C PRO A 434 -17.69 -5.45 12.56
N SER A 435 -18.34 -6.48 12.04
CA SER A 435 -17.76 -7.30 10.98
C SER A 435 -17.59 -6.51 9.68
N ARG A 436 -16.84 -7.04 8.72
CA ARG A 436 -16.65 -6.36 7.42
C ARG A 436 -17.97 -6.03 6.76
N ILE A 437 -18.89 -6.99 6.68
CA ILE A 437 -20.19 -6.79 6.01
C ILE A 437 -21.08 -5.79 6.75
N GLU A 438 -21.00 -5.73 8.08
CA GLU A 438 -21.70 -4.73 8.87
C GLU A 438 -21.15 -3.33 8.58
N LEU A 439 -19.83 -3.15 8.61
CA LEU A 439 -19.24 -1.85 8.32
C LEU A 439 -19.42 -1.42 6.86
N THR A 440 -19.40 -2.36 5.92
CA THR A 440 -19.78 -2.12 4.51
C THR A 440 -21.23 -1.64 4.37
N SER A 441 -22.15 -2.07 5.25
CA SER A 441 -23.57 -1.68 5.15
C SER A 441 -23.79 -0.17 5.29
N ILE A 442 -22.94 0.51 6.07
CA ILE A 442 -23.04 1.96 6.31
C ILE A 442 -22.21 2.81 5.34
N VAL A 443 -21.45 2.19 4.43
CA VAL A 443 -20.75 2.91 3.35
C VAL A 443 -21.77 3.52 2.40
N ASP A 444 -21.58 4.78 2.05
CA ASP A 444 -22.36 5.47 1.02
C ASP A 444 -21.48 5.66 -0.23
N TYR A 445 -21.65 4.78 -1.23
CA TYR A 445 -20.89 4.85 -2.48
C TYR A 445 -21.28 6.03 -3.37
N GLY A 446 -22.36 6.74 -3.04
CA GLY A 446 -22.74 8.00 -3.68
C GLY A 446 -21.99 9.22 -3.13
N ALA A 447 -21.28 9.06 -2.00
CA ALA A 447 -20.47 10.10 -1.37
C ALA A 447 -18.99 9.73 -1.40
N ASP A 448 -18.13 10.75 -1.33
CA ASP A 448 -16.70 10.60 -1.12
C ASP A 448 -16.20 11.62 -0.10
N ASN A 449 -15.10 11.30 0.56
CA ASN A 449 -14.39 12.18 1.48
C ASN A 449 -15.28 12.87 2.56
N PRO A 450 -16.07 12.13 3.38
CA PRO A 450 -16.11 10.67 3.49
C PRO A 450 -17.32 10.00 2.79
N ALA A 451 -17.13 8.75 2.34
CA ALA A 451 -18.13 7.85 1.76
C ALA A 451 -19.11 7.28 2.81
N ILE A 452 -19.82 8.16 3.51
CA ILE A 452 -20.82 7.84 4.54
C ILE A 452 -21.81 8.99 4.69
N ASN A 453 -23.01 8.72 5.19
CA ASN A 453 -23.98 9.77 5.53
C ASN A 453 -23.47 10.62 6.72
N THR A 454 -22.84 11.75 6.44
CA THR A 454 -22.20 12.65 7.44
C THR A 454 -23.20 13.37 8.33
N THR A 455 -24.44 13.55 7.88
CA THR A 455 -25.54 14.10 8.70
C THR A 455 -25.90 13.16 9.84
N THR A 456 -25.90 11.85 9.56
CA THR A 456 -26.18 10.80 10.53
C THR A 456 -24.94 10.50 11.37
N PHE A 457 -23.83 10.17 10.71
CA PHE A 457 -22.56 9.78 11.33
C PHE A 457 -21.61 10.98 11.38
N THR A 458 -21.96 11.93 12.24
CA THR A 458 -21.28 13.21 12.39
C THR A 458 -19.80 13.05 12.75
N GLY A 459 -18.94 13.84 12.09
CA GLY A 459 -17.50 13.87 12.37
C GLY A 459 -16.74 12.62 11.96
N THR A 460 -17.27 11.78 11.06
CA THR A 460 -16.52 10.63 10.53
C THR A 460 -15.38 11.10 9.64
N PRO A 461 -14.10 10.80 9.95
CA PRO A 461 -12.99 11.15 9.06
C PRO A 461 -12.94 10.23 7.83
N PRO A 462 -12.43 10.71 6.69
CA PRO A 462 -12.21 9.94 5.46
C PRO A 462 -10.95 9.06 5.60
N ARG A 463 -11.00 8.10 6.53
CA ARG A 463 -9.88 7.24 6.92
C ARG A 463 -10.33 5.78 7.01
N TYR A 464 -9.37 4.89 7.23
CA TYR A 464 -9.64 3.49 7.47
C TYR A 464 -10.22 3.23 8.86
N PHE A 465 -11.21 2.34 8.91
CA PHE A 465 -11.88 1.89 10.11
C PHE A 465 -11.74 0.38 10.26
N TRP A 466 -11.45 -0.04 11.48
CA TRP A 466 -11.39 -1.45 11.83
C TRP A 466 -12.73 -2.16 11.69
N THR A 467 -12.67 -3.37 11.17
CA THR A 467 -13.71 -4.38 11.33
C THR A 467 -13.25 -5.43 12.34
N SER A 468 -14.12 -6.32 12.80
CA SER A 468 -13.79 -7.48 13.64
C SER A 468 -13.33 -8.69 12.83
N SER A 469 -13.36 -8.60 11.50
CA SER A 469 -13.10 -9.69 10.58
C SER A 469 -11.59 -9.90 10.39
N PRO A 470 -11.00 -11.00 10.86
CA PRO A 470 -9.59 -11.31 10.60
C PRO A 470 -9.38 -11.71 9.13
N TRP A 471 -8.16 -11.54 8.63
CA TRP A 471 -7.79 -12.05 7.32
C TRP A 471 -7.36 -13.52 7.43
N ALA A 472 -8.00 -14.41 6.68
CA ALA A 472 -7.86 -15.85 6.87
C ALA A 472 -6.49 -16.44 6.45
N VAL A 473 -5.71 -15.74 5.63
CA VAL A 473 -4.52 -16.32 4.98
C VAL A 473 -3.22 -16.08 5.74
N THR A 474 -2.98 -14.85 6.21
CA THR A 474 -1.67 -14.50 6.81
C THR A 474 -1.69 -14.71 8.31
N LYS A 475 -0.82 -15.61 8.79
CA LYS A 475 -0.64 -15.87 10.23
C LYS A 475 0.40 -14.95 10.87
N THR A 476 1.36 -14.44 10.09
CA THR A 476 2.41 -13.53 10.58
C THR A 476 2.86 -12.57 9.46
N PRO A 477 2.65 -11.23 9.60
CA PRO A 477 1.84 -10.60 10.64
C PRO A 477 0.36 -11.00 10.50
N LEU A 478 -0.36 -11.04 11.63
CA LEU A 478 -1.81 -11.18 11.61
C LEU A 478 -2.42 -9.93 10.96
N ARG A 479 -3.41 -10.16 10.09
CA ARG A 479 -4.11 -9.08 9.37
C ARG A 479 -5.60 -9.13 9.64
N ALA A 480 -6.28 -8.02 9.38
CA ALA A 480 -7.73 -7.91 9.50
C ALA A 480 -8.30 -6.96 8.45
N TRP A 481 -9.60 -7.10 8.21
CA TRP A 481 -10.33 -6.27 7.27
C TRP A 481 -10.54 -4.87 7.83
N ILE A 482 -10.43 -3.89 6.93
CA ILE A 482 -10.67 -2.47 7.16
C ILE A 482 -11.55 -1.92 6.04
N ILE A 483 -12.36 -0.93 6.38
CA ILE A 483 -13.14 -0.15 5.41
C ILE A 483 -12.55 1.25 5.34
N ASN A 484 -12.22 1.72 4.15
CA ASN A 484 -11.78 3.09 3.90
C ASN A 484 -13.00 3.99 3.68
N PHE A 485 -13.26 4.94 4.57
CA PHE A 485 -14.33 5.92 4.35
C PHE A 485 -13.90 7.09 3.46
N TYR A 486 -12.70 7.13 2.88
CA TYR A 486 -12.42 8.11 1.82
C TYR A 486 -13.33 7.82 0.61
N GLU A 487 -13.31 6.59 0.08
CA GLU A 487 -14.10 6.18 -1.08
C GLU A 487 -15.05 4.98 -0.86
N GLY A 488 -15.00 4.32 0.30
CA GLY A 488 -15.84 3.16 0.62
C GLY A 488 -15.19 1.79 0.34
N LEU A 489 -13.88 1.75 0.10
CA LEU A 489 -13.13 0.55 -0.25
C LEU A 489 -13.02 -0.44 0.93
N ALA A 490 -13.33 -1.72 0.69
CA ALA A 490 -13.03 -2.82 1.61
C ALA A 490 -11.67 -3.45 1.29
N SER A 491 -10.78 -3.50 2.28
CA SER A 491 -9.41 -4.02 2.17
C SER A 491 -9.13 -5.00 3.30
N ASN A 492 -8.28 -6.00 3.05
CA ASN A 492 -7.99 -7.11 3.96
C ASN A 492 -6.56 -7.14 4.51
N ALA A 493 -5.70 -6.17 4.19
CA ALA A 493 -4.27 -6.28 4.51
C ALA A 493 -3.73 -5.27 5.52
N ALA A 494 -4.62 -4.73 6.37
CA ALA A 494 -4.20 -4.02 7.57
C ALA A 494 -3.59 -4.99 8.58
N GLU A 495 -2.36 -4.73 8.99
CA GLU A 495 -1.70 -5.46 10.06
C GLU A 495 -2.37 -5.14 11.40
N GLN A 496 -2.62 -6.16 12.21
CA GLN A 496 -3.34 -6.00 13.47
C GLN A 496 -2.60 -5.13 14.50
N SER A 497 -1.30 -4.91 14.30
CA SER A 497 -0.46 -3.98 15.06
C SER A 497 -0.62 -2.51 14.66
N GLY A 498 -1.26 -2.22 13.52
CA GLY A 498 -1.52 -0.85 13.06
C GLY A 498 -2.66 -0.18 13.82
N ALA A 499 -2.57 1.14 14.02
CA ALA A 499 -3.61 1.92 14.70
C ALA A 499 -4.59 2.55 13.70
N PHE A 500 -5.88 2.19 13.79
CA PHE A 500 -6.95 2.69 12.91
C PHE A 500 -8.19 3.13 13.68
N ASN A 501 -9.10 3.83 12.99
CA ASN A 501 -10.32 4.36 13.61
C ASN A 501 -11.30 3.24 13.94
N VAL A 502 -12.18 3.48 14.91
CA VAL A 502 -13.15 2.50 15.39
C VAL A 502 -14.53 3.13 15.45
N ARG A 503 -15.54 2.39 15.00
CA ARG A 503 -16.95 2.68 15.25
C ARG A 503 -17.60 1.41 15.74
N CYS A 504 -18.22 1.47 16.90
CA CYS A 504 -18.83 0.29 17.49
C CYS A 504 -20.26 0.07 16.97
N VAL A 505 -20.64 -1.19 16.94
CA VAL A 505 -21.99 -1.65 16.61
C VAL A 505 -22.50 -2.55 17.72
N ARG A 506 -23.81 -2.62 17.88
CA ARG A 506 -24.48 -3.67 18.64
C ARG A 506 -25.72 -4.14 17.89
N ALA A 507 -26.10 -5.38 18.17
CA ALA A 507 -27.22 -6.04 17.55
C ALA A 507 -27.96 -6.87 18.59
N ASP A 508 -29.26 -7.02 18.40
CA ASP A 508 -30.06 -7.97 19.16
C ASP A 508 -29.80 -9.37 18.54
N GLY A 509 -29.04 -10.20 19.28
CA GLY A 509 -28.13 -11.23 18.75
C GLY A 509 -28.68 -12.37 17.87
N GLY A 510 -27.79 -12.98 17.07
CA GLY A 510 -28.09 -14.11 16.16
C GLY A 510 -26.90 -14.80 15.49
N SER A 511 -27.09 -15.90 14.75
CA SER A 511 -25.96 -16.69 14.22
C SER A 511 -26.29 -17.39 12.90
N GLY A 512 -25.33 -17.52 11.99
CA GLY A 512 -25.40 -18.43 10.85
C GLY A 512 -24.53 -18.05 9.65
N ARG A 513 -24.04 -19.06 8.91
CA ARG A 513 -23.55 -18.89 7.53
C ARG A 513 -24.74 -18.82 6.57
N PRO A 514 -24.61 -18.23 5.36
CA PRO A 514 -25.67 -18.24 4.36
C PRO A 514 -26.09 -19.68 4.05
N ALA A 515 -27.38 -19.98 4.21
CA ALA A 515 -27.96 -21.28 3.92
C ALA A 515 -28.45 -21.32 2.46
N TYR A 516 -27.51 -21.25 1.52
CA TYR A 516 -27.82 -21.17 0.09
C TYR A 516 -28.69 -22.34 -0.39
N LYS A 517 -29.83 -22.00 -1.01
CA LYS A 517 -30.71 -22.97 -1.67
C LYS A 517 -30.41 -22.99 -3.17
N ILE A 518 -29.99 -24.14 -3.68
CA ILE A 518 -29.62 -24.31 -5.09
C ILE A 518 -30.77 -25.00 -5.83
N SER A 519 -31.28 -24.40 -6.89
CA SER A 519 -32.31 -25.01 -7.75
C SER A 519 -32.26 -24.42 -9.17
N SER A 520 -32.36 -25.26 -10.19
CA SER A 520 -32.50 -24.85 -11.61
C SER A 520 -31.58 -23.71 -12.07
N GLY A 521 -30.27 -23.82 -11.79
CA GLY A 521 -29.28 -22.80 -12.17
C GLY A 521 -29.32 -21.50 -11.35
N ARG A 522 -30.04 -21.49 -10.22
CA ARG A 522 -30.17 -20.35 -9.31
C ARG A 522 -29.65 -20.70 -7.91
N VAL A 523 -29.17 -19.68 -7.21
CA VAL A 523 -28.74 -19.74 -5.81
C VAL A 523 -29.53 -18.71 -5.02
N THR A 524 -30.40 -19.15 -4.11
CA THR A 524 -31.18 -18.25 -3.25
C THR A 524 -30.56 -18.20 -1.87
N ASP A 525 -30.28 -17.00 -1.38
CA ASP A 525 -29.91 -16.76 0.01
C ASP A 525 -31.16 -16.36 0.81
N PRO A 526 -31.69 -17.24 1.69
CA PRO A 526 -32.88 -16.92 2.46
C PRO A 526 -32.65 -15.80 3.50
N ALA A 527 -31.39 -15.52 3.87
CA ALA A 527 -31.07 -14.51 4.88
C ALA A 527 -31.12 -13.09 4.29
N THR A 528 -30.57 -12.90 3.09
CA THR A 528 -30.62 -11.61 2.38
C THR A 528 -31.87 -11.47 1.50
N GLY A 529 -32.50 -12.58 1.13
CA GLY A 529 -33.59 -12.63 0.15
C GLY A 529 -33.12 -12.54 -1.30
N LEU A 530 -31.81 -12.44 -1.54
CA LEU A 530 -31.23 -12.31 -2.88
C LEU A 530 -31.23 -13.65 -3.61
N THR A 531 -31.64 -13.63 -4.87
CA THR A 531 -31.48 -14.77 -5.77
C THR A 531 -30.42 -14.45 -6.82
N TRP A 532 -29.43 -15.32 -6.96
CA TRP A 532 -28.29 -15.17 -7.85
C TRP A 532 -28.34 -16.17 -9.00
N GLN A 533 -27.85 -15.76 -10.17
CA GLN A 533 -27.49 -16.71 -11.21
C GLN A 533 -26.33 -17.58 -10.71
N ARG A 534 -26.48 -18.89 -10.83
CA ARG A 534 -25.42 -19.84 -10.46
C ARG A 534 -24.28 -19.86 -11.46
N ALA A 535 -24.56 -19.55 -12.73
CA ALA A 535 -23.55 -19.42 -13.76
C ALA A 535 -22.86 -18.04 -13.71
N SER A 536 -21.58 -18.02 -14.02
CA SER A 536 -20.77 -16.82 -14.26
C SER A 536 -20.69 -16.54 -15.75
N SER A 537 -20.73 -15.26 -16.13
CA SER A 537 -20.45 -14.85 -17.50
C SER A 537 -18.98 -15.06 -17.89
N ALA A 538 -18.70 -15.01 -19.20
CA ALA A 538 -17.37 -14.66 -19.71
C ALA A 538 -16.97 -13.22 -19.35
N GLU A 539 -15.71 -12.85 -19.54
CA GLU A 539 -15.28 -11.47 -19.35
C GLU A 539 -15.88 -10.55 -20.42
N MET A 540 -16.23 -9.33 -20.01
CA MET A 540 -16.85 -8.33 -20.87
C MET A 540 -16.53 -6.92 -20.36
N THR A 541 -16.69 -5.94 -21.24
CA THR A 541 -16.60 -4.52 -20.90
C THR A 541 -17.78 -4.07 -20.06
N VAL A 542 -17.66 -2.95 -19.37
CA VAL A 542 -18.75 -2.35 -18.59
C VAL A 542 -20.02 -2.11 -19.43
N ALA A 543 -19.87 -1.60 -20.66
CA ALA A 543 -21.00 -1.34 -21.56
C ALA A 543 -21.79 -2.62 -21.90
N LYS A 544 -21.08 -3.76 -22.03
CA LYS A 544 -21.74 -5.06 -22.21
C LYS A 544 -22.36 -5.57 -20.92
N ALA A 545 -21.73 -5.31 -19.77
CA ALA A 545 -22.25 -5.71 -18.46
C ALA A 545 -23.58 -5.03 -18.12
N ASP A 546 -23.73 -3.74 -18.45
CA ASP A 546 -24.97 -2.97 -18.23
C ASP A 546 -26.18 -3.57 -18.98
N ALA A 547 -25.94 -4.23 -20.12
CA ALA A 547 -26.98 -4.89 -20.92
C ALA A 547 -27.06 -6.41 -20.71
N TYR A 548 -26.20 -7.00 -19.86
CA TYR A 548 -26.06 -8.46 -19.77
C TYR A 548 -27.23 -9.13 -19.04
N CYS A 549 -27.75 -8.49 -17.99
CA CYS A 549 -28.80 -9.06 -17.15
C CYS A 549 -30.19 -8.68 -17.68
N THR A 550 -30.93 -9.67 -18.20
CA THR A 550 -32.29 -9.52 -18.76
C THR A 550 -33.30 -10.38 -17.99
N ASP A 551 -34.59 -10.34 -18.38
CA ASP A 551 -35.63 -11.28 -17.90
C ASP A 551 -35.84 -11.25 -16.37
N GLY A 552 -35.86 -10.05 -15.80
CA GLY A 552 -36.04 -9.82 -14.37
C GLY A 552 -34.77 -10.04 -13.54
N TRP A 553 -33.62 -10.30 -14.17
CA TRP A 553 -32.31 -10.22 -13.57
C TRP A 553 -31.72 -8.82 -13.73
N ARG A 554 -30.85 -8.42 -12.82
CA ARG A 554 -30.11 -7.15 -12.89
C ARG A 554 -28.67 -7.32 -12.45
N LEU A 555 -27.84 -6.34 -12.82
CA LEU A 555 -26.47 -6.25 -12.34
C LEU A 555 -26.50 -5.93 -10.82
N PRO A 556 -25.78 -6.71 -10.00
CA PRO A 556 -25.79 -6.52 -8.56
C PRO A 556 -25.08 -5.23 -8.17
N THR A 557 -25.53 -4.61 -7.10
CA THR A 557 -24.79 -3.52 -6.43
C THR A 557 -23.52 -4.09 -5.78
N LEU A 558 -22.56 -3.23 -5.46
CA LEU A 558 -21.35 -3.65 -4.76
C LEU A 558 -21.67 -4.24 -3.37
N LYS A 559 -22.67 -3.67 -2.67
CA LYS A 559 -23.14 -4.17 -1.38
C LYS A 559 -23.76 -5.56 -1.49
N GLU A 560 -24.53 -5.84 -2.55
CA GLU A 560 -25.07 -7.17 -2.81
C GLU A 560 -23.95 -8.17 -3.11
N LEU A 561 -23.00 -7.84 -3.99
CA LEU A 561 -21.84 -8.70 -4.26
C LEU A 561 -21.07 -9.03 -2.97
N ALA A 562 -20.86 -8.02 -2.11
CA ALA A 562 -20.18 -8.17 -0.83
C ALA A 562 -20.84 -9.20 0.11
N THR A 563 -22.13 -9.53 -0.05
CA THR A 563 -22.82 -10.56 0.75
C THR A 563 -22.35 -11.98 0.44
N THR A 564 -21.78 -12.22 -0.74
CA THR A 564 -21.33 -13.54 -1.19
C THR A 564 -19.88 -13.84 -0.81
N VAL A 565 -19.15 -12.84 -0.29
CA VAL A 565 -17.73 -12.97 0.06
C VAL A 565 -17.56 -13.89 1.27
N ASP A 566 -16.88 -15.03 1.08
CA ASP A 566 -16.44 -15.92 2.15
C ASP A 566 -15.06 -15.51 2.67
N GLU A 567 -15.04 -14.73 3.75
CA GLU A 567 -13.82 -14.24 4.40
C GLU A 567 -12.95 -15.37 4.97
N THR A 568 -13.46 -16.59 5.11
CA THR A 568 -12.69 -17.75 5.59
C THR A 568 -11.87 -18.41 4.48
N ARG A 569 -11.96 -17.92 3.24
CA ARG A 569 -11.36 -18.54 2.06
C ARG A 569 -10.77 -17.51 1.12
N VAL A 570 -9.89 -17.99 0.25
CA VAL A 570 -9.30 -17.22 -0.85
C VAL A 570 -9.18 -18.08 -2.09
N SER A 571 -9.13 -17.45 -3.25
CA SER A 571 -8.92 -18.11 -4.54
C SER A 571 -9.86 -19.31 -4.80
N PRO A 572 -11.21 -19.15 -4.76
CA PRO A 572 -11.93 -17.89 -4.60
C PRO A 572 -12.58 -17.70 -3.20
N ALA A 573 -12.75 -16.45 -2.78
CA ALA A 573 -13.40 -16.00 -1.54
C ALA A 573 -14.93 -15.99 -1.67
N ILE A 574 -15.55 -17.12 -2.00
CA ILE A 574 -17.00 -17.32 -2.16
C ILE A 574 -17.36 -18.79 -1.87
N ASP A 575 -18.59 -19.13 -1.49
CA ASP A 575 -19.00 -20.54 -1.37
C ASP A 575 -18.96 -21.26 -2.74
N ILE A 576 -17.97 -22.12 -2.97
CA ILE A 576 -17.82 -22.87 -4.23
C ILE A 576 -18.84 -23.98 -4.44
N LYS A 577 -19.56 -24.42 -3.40
CA LYS A 577 -20.65 -25.38 -3.61
C LYS A 577 -21.85 -24.66 -4.23
N ALA A 578 -22.13 -23.47 -3.73
CA ALA A 578 -23.14 -22.58 -4.28
C ALA A 578 -22.72 -22.04 -5.67
N PHE A 579 -21.48 -21.55 -5.81
CA PHE A 579 -20.96 -20.86 -6.99
C PHE A 579 -19.72 -21.55 -7.58
N PRO A 580 -19.87 -22.76 -8.15
CA PRO A 580 -18.75 -23.64 -8.51
C PRO A 580 -17.87 -23.12 -9.66
N ASP A 581 -18.39 -22.22 -10.49
CA ASP A 581 -17.73 -21.73 -11.70
C ASP A 581 -17.05 -20.38 -11.52
N THR A 582 -16.93 -19.89 -10.28
CA THR A 582 -16.26 -18.63 -9.98
C THR A 582 -14.75 -18.77 -10.15
N PRO A 583 -14.11 -18.08 -11.12
CA PRO A 583 -12.66 -18.20 -11.30
C PRO A 583 -11.91 -17.59 -10.13
N LYS A 584 -10.75 -18.17 -9.80
CA LYS A 584 -9.95 -17.81 -8.63
C LYS A 584 -9.46 -16.36 -8.62
N THR A 585 -9.29 -15.74 -9.79
CA THR A 585 -8.72 -14.40 -9.94
C THR A 585 -9.67 -13.41 -10.59
N ALA A 586 -10.92 -13.81 -10.84
CA ALA A 586 -11.88 -12.98 -11.55
C ALA A 586 -12.40 -11.83 -10.69
N ARG A 587 -12.65 -10.71 -11.36
CA ARG A 587 -13.38 -9.56 -10.84
C ARG A 587 -14.77 -9.51 -11.45
N TYR A 588 -15.74 -9.09 -10.65
CA TYR A 588 -17.13 -9.00 -11.06
C TYR A 588 -17.59 -7.55 -11.05
N TRP A 589 -18.20 -7.12 -12.15
CA TRP A 589 -18.83 -5.82 -12.30
C TRP A 589 -19.99 -5.69 -11.33
N SER A 590 -20.14 -4.47 -10.80
CA SER A 590 -21.33 -4.05 -10.07
C SER A 590 -22.04 -2.91 -10.79
N SER A 591 -23.31 -2.70 -10.48
CA SER A 591 -24.09 -1.52 -10.89
C SER A 591 -23.73 -0.27 -10.08
N THR A 592 -22.86 -0.38 -9.08
CA THR A 592 -22.44 0.76 -8.26
C THR A 592 -21.38 1.58 -9.01
N VAL A 593 -21.70 2.85 -9.27
CA VAL A 593 -20.75 3.83 -9.80
C VAL A 593 -19.78 4.30 -8.72
N ALA A 594 -18.56 4.65 -9.10
CA ALA A 594 -17.65 5.31 -8.17
C ALA A 594 -17.92 6.82 -8.11
N THR A 595 -17.97 7.38 -6.90
CA THR A 595 -17.95 8.83 -6.69
C THR A 595 -16.50 9.28 -6.40
N PRO A 596 -16.02 10.40 -6.96
CA PRO A 596 -16.70 11.36 -7.86
C PRO A 596 -16.50 11.04 -9.34
N ARG A 597 -16.09 9.81 -9.69
CA ARG A 597 -15.80 9.36 -11.05
C ARG A 597 -16.90 8.42 -11.57
N PRO A 598 -18.09 8.91 -11.97
CA PRO A 598 -19.22 8.07 -12.33
C PRO A 598 -18.99 7.22 -13.59
N ALA A 599 -17.95 7.54 -14.37
CA ALA A 599 -17.48 6.71 -15.48
C ALA A 599 -16.83 5.40 -15.02
N ASP A 600 -16.30 5.36 -13.79
CA ASP A 600 -15.73 4.16 -13.20
C ASP A 600 -16.81 3.35 -12.48
N ARG A 601 -16.69 2.02 -12.59
CA ARG A 601 -17.57 1.07 -11.90
C ARG A 601 -16.82 0.34 -10.81
N TRP A 602 -17.49 0.16 -9.68
CA TRP A 602 -17.00 -0.73 -8.65
C TRP A 602 -17.06 -2.19 -9.10
N MET A 603 -16.06 -2.92 -8.64
CA MET A 603 -15.88 -4.34 -8.85
C MET A 603 -15.54 -5.03 -7.55
N LEU A 604 -15.91 -6.30 -7.46
CA LEU A 604 -15.48 -7.22 -6.41
C LEU A 604 -14.53 -8.27 -6.98
N GLY A 605 -13.34 -8.41 -6.39
CA GLY A 605 -12.40 -9.48 -6.73
C GLY A 605 -12.60 -10.70 -5.84
N TYR A 606 -12.91 -11.87 -6.42
CA TYR A 606 -13.05 -13.10 -5.64
C TYR A 606 -11.72 -13.80 -5.36
N ASN A 607 -10.57 -13.27 -5.78
CA ASN A 607 -9.27 -13.78 -5.28
C ASN A 607 -9.17 -13.69 -3.76
N ASP A 608 -9.69 -12.61 -3.19
CA ASP A 608 -9.54 -12.30 -1.77
C ASP A 608 -10.69 -11.49 -1.17
N GLY A 609 -11.71 -11.14 -1.95
CA GLY A 609 -12.90 -10.39 -1.52
C GLY A 609 -12.73 -8.87 -1.52
N VAL A 610 -11.60 -8.35 -2.01
CA VAL A 610 -11.31 -6.91 -2.04
C VAL A 610 -12.15 -6.20 -3.10
N THR A 611 -12.60 -4.98 -2.79
CA THR A 611 -13.33 -4.12 -3.72
C THR A 611 -12.40 -3.12 -4.41
N THR A 612 -12.65 -2.80 -5.67
CA THR A 612 -11.87 -1.82 -6.44
C THR A 612 -12.71 -1.19 -7.54
N TYR A 613 -12.35 -0.01 -8.01
CA TYR A 613 -12.93 0.66 -9.18
C TYR A 613 -11.82 1.28 -10.04
N LYS A 614 -10.61 0.70 -9.97
CA LYS A 614 -9.52 1.03 -10.89
C LYS A 614 -10.00 0.84 -12.34
N PRO A 615 -9.41 1.56 -13.31
CA PRO A 615 -9.77 1.42 -14.72
C PRO A 615 -9.40 0.02 -15.21
N TYR A 616 -10.37 -0.90 -15.15
CA TYR A 616 -10.27 -2.23 -15.74
C TYR A 616 -11.06 -2.25 -17.04
N GLU A 617 -10.49 -2.85 -18.08
CA GLU A 617 -11.14 -2.94 -19.39
C GLU A 617 -12.24 -4.00 -19.38
N THR A 618 -12.05 -5.09 -18.62
CA THR A 618 -12.97 -6.24 -18.59
C THR A 618 -13.21 -6.77 -17.18
N GLY A 619 -14.37 -7.44 -17.04
CA GLY A 619 -14.81 -8.09 -15.81
C GLY A 619 -15.95 -9.05 -16.10
N ARG A 620 -16.33 -9.86 -15.11
CA ARG A 620 -17.43 -10.82 -15.22
C ARG A 620 -18.70 -10.26 -14.59
N VAL A 621 -19.83 -10.90 -14.89
CA VAL A 621 -21.14 -10.58 -14.34
C VAL A 621 -21.74 -11.84 -13.74
N ARG A 622 -22.41 -11.65 -12.60
CA ARG A 622 -23.31 -12.63 -12.00
C ARG A 622 -24.57 -11.88 -11.60
N CYS A 623 -25.64 -12.08 -12.33
CA CYS A 623 -26.85 -11.30 -12.10
C CYS A 623 -27.55 -11.71 -10.80
N VAL A 624 -28.28 -10.76 -10.23
CA VAL A 624 -29.08 -10.93 -9.01
C VAL A 624 -30.51 -10.46 -9.26
N ARG A 625 -31.47 -10.88 -8.44
CA ARG A 625 -32.81 -10.34 -8.37
C ARG A 625 -33.37 -10.38 -6.95
#